data_AF-A0A1Q3ST48-F1
#
_entry.id   AF-A0A1Q3ST48-F1
#
_cell.length_a   1.000
_cell.length_b   1.000
_cell.length_c   1.000
_cell.angle_alpha   90.00
_cell.angle_beta   90.00
_cell.angle_gamma   90.00
#
_symmetry.space_group_name_H-M   'P 1'
#
loop_
_entity.id
_entity.type
_entity.pdbx_description
1 polymer ?
#
loop_
_entity_poly.entity_id
_entity_poly.type
_entity_poly.pdbx_seq_one_letter_code
_entity_poly.pdbx_strand_id
1 'polypeptide(L)' 'MLSDDRSDEDAASDETGTGDDVPDTTAPRPDEDLLSRLDIVESQPLSDRAAAYEAIHEDLARRLEHNPEAPHQ' A
#
# COMPACT_ATOMS: atom_id res chain seq x y z
N MET A 1 8.02 -21.88 -55.41
CA MET A 1 8.95 -22.31 -54.33
C MET A 1 9.23 -21.08 -53.51
N LEU A 2 8.96 -20.98 -52.22
CA LEU A 2 8.17 -21.71 -51.24
C LEU A 2 7.99 -20.62 -50.16
N SER A 3 6.76 -20.31 -49.78
CA SER A 3 6.50 -19.42 -48.65
C SER A 3 6.76 -20.24 -47.37
N ASP A 4 7.75 -19.88 -46.57
CA ASP A 4 7.77 -20.24 -45.14
C ASP A 4 6.57 -19.50 -44.50
N ASP A 5 5.48 -20.12 -44.03
CA ASP A 5 5.32 -21.26 -43.12
C ASP A 5 6.05 -21.10 -41.79
N ARG A 6 5.43 -20.29 -40.92
CA ARG A 6 5.06 -20.66 -39.53
C ARG A 6 4.08 -19.61 -38.99
N SER A 7 2.81 -19.85 -39.28
CA SER A 7 1.73 -19.49 -38.36
C SER A 7 1.86 -20.36 -37.10
N ASP A 8 1.24 -19.90 -36.01
CA ASP A 8 1.11 -20.57 -34.71
C ASP A 8 2.26 -20.37 -33.71
N GLU A 9 2.44 -19.12 -33.27
CA GLU A 9 2.77 -18.87 -31.86
C GLU A 9 1.45 -18.81 -31.08
N ASP A 10 0.87 -19.99 -30.94
CA ASP A 10 -0.28 -20.29 -30.13
C ASP A 10 0.11 -20.26 -28.65
N ALA A 11 -0.74 -19.60 -27.87
CA ALA A 11 -0.99 -19.81 -26.45
C ALA A 11 0.20 -20.07 -25.53
N ALA A 12 0.75 -18.99 -25.00
CA ALA A 12 0.92 -18.90 -23.55
C ALA A 12 0.51 -17.49 -23.14
N SER A 13 -0.81 -17.28 -22.99
CA SER A 13 -1.30 -16.29 -22.05
C SER A 13 -0.78 -16.75 -20.70
N ASP A 14 0.43 -16.33 -20.34
CA ASP A 14 0.97 -16.54 -19.00
C ASP A 14 -0.03 -15.93 -18.05
N GLU A 15 -0.62 -16.83 -17.28
CA GLU A 15 -1.76 -16.56 -16.48
C GLU A 15 -1.25 -15.56 -15.44
N THR A 16 -1.73 -14.32 -15.49
CA THR A 16 -1.50 -13.34 -14.43
C THR A 16 -2.30 -13.75 -13.20
N GLY A 17 -2.01 -14.95 -12.71
CA GLY A 17 -2.26 -15.45 -11.39
C GLY A 17 -0.95 -15.41 -10.62
N THR A 18 -0.30 -14.23 -10.56
CA THR A 18 0.36 -13.84 -9.32
C THR A 18 -0.77 -13.64 -8.32
N GLY A 19 -1.23 -14.78 -7.78
CA GLY A 19 -1.96 -14.79 -6.55
C GLY A 19 -1.14 -14.01 -5.55
N ASP A 20 -1.78 -13.01 -4.96
CA ASP A 20 -1.86 -12.93 -3.52
C ASP A 20 -0.52 -13.29 -2.87
N ASP A 21 0.52 -12.49 -3.14
CA ASP A 21 1.63 -12.38 -2.20
C ASP A 21 1.00 -11.68 -1.00
N VAL A 22 0.28 -12.44 -0.18
CA VAL A 22 -0.06 -12.06 1.18
C VAL A 22 1.30 -11.98 1.83
N PRO A 23 1.82 -10.79 2.17
CA PRO A 23 2.89 -10.77 3.14
C PRO A 23 2.25 -11.37 4.40
N ASP A 24 2.59 -12.62 4.72
CA ASP A 24 2.45 -13.18 6.06
C ASP A 24 3.44 -12.44 6.96
N THR A 25 3.19 -11.14 7.12
CA THR A 25 3.89 -10.25 8.02
C THR A 25 2.98 -10.17 9.23
N THR A 26 3.28 -11.02 10.22
CA THR A 26 2.65 -11.00 11.54
C THR A 26 2.78 -9.63 12.25
N ALA A 27 3.60 -8.70 11.73
CA ALA A 27 3.65 -7.31 12.16
C ALA A 27 2.73 -6.42 11.30
N PRO A 28 1.89 -5.57 11.91
CA PRO A 28 1.09 -4.59 11.17
C PRO A 28 1.99 -3.75 10.26
N ARG A 29 1.59 -3.57 8.99
CA ARG A 29 2.26 -2.60 8.13
C ARG A 29 2.10 -1.20 8.74
N PRO A 30 3.09 -0.31 8.59
CA PRO A 30 3.01 1.04 9.14
C PRO A 30 1.76 1.79 8.66
N ASP A 31 1.30 1.52 7.44
CA ASP A 31 0.10 2.12 6.86
C ASP A 31 -1.19 1.57 7.49
N GLU A 32 -1.18 0.31 7.91
CA GLU A 32 -2.31 -0.36 8.56
C GLU A 32 -2.53 0.16 9.99
N ASP A 33 -1.44 0.47 10.70
CA ASP A 33 -1.47 1.17 11.98
C ASP A 33 -2.00 2.62 11.83
N LEU A 34 -1.56 3.32 10.78
CA LEU A 34 -2.06 4.67 10.48
C LEU A 34 -3.56 4.67 10.17
N LEU A 35 -4.04 3.75 9.33
CA LEU A 35 -5.45 3.61 8.99
C LEU A 35 -6.29 3.29 10.24
N SER A 36 -5.83 2.34 11.07
CA SER A 36 -6.48 2.01 12.34
C SER A 36 -6.58 3.22 13.27
N ARG A 37 -5.53 4.05 13.31
CA ARG A 37 -5.51 5.27 14.12
C ARG A 37 -6.45 6.35 13.57
N LEU A 38 -6.56 6.48 12.25
CA LEU A 38 -7.52 7.38 11.60
C LEU A 38 -8.96 6.99 11.91
N ASP A 39 -9.30 5.70 11.84
CA ASP A 39 -10.63 5.18 12.19
C ASP A 39 -11.04 5.57 13.62
N ILE A 40 -10.10 5.50 14.57
CA ILE A 40 -10.34 5.93 15.96
C ILE A 40 -10.63 7.44 16.01
N VAL A 41 -9.87 8.27 15.29
CA VAL A 41 -10.10 9.73 15.26
C VAL A 41 -11.45 10.06 14.62
N GLU A 42 -11.84 9.35 13.57
CA GLU A 42 -13.12 9.55 12.90
C GLU A 42 -14.32 9.08 13.71
N SER A 43 -14.12 8.25 14.73
CA SER A 43 -15.16 7.92 15.70
C SER A 43 -15.39 9.02 16.76
N GLN A 44 -14.46 9.97 16.90
CA GLN A 44 -14.54 11.04 17.91
C GLN A 44 -15.51 12.17 17.50
N PRO A 45 -15.99 12.97 18.48
CA PRO A 45 -16.74 14.19 18.22
C PRO A 45 -15.98 15.15 17.30
N LEU A 46 -16.70 15.87 16.43
CA LEU A 46 -16.09 16.81 15.49
C LEU A 46 -15.21 17.87 16.14
N SER A 47 -15.53 18.29 17.36
CA SER A 47 -14.74 19.26 18.13
C SER A 47 -13.31 18.79 18.42
N ASP A 48 -13.11 17.48 18.49
CA ASP A 48 -11.88 16.88 19.00
C ASP A 48 -10.95 16.43 17.86
N ARG A 49 -11.53 16.20 16.66
CA ARG A 49 -10.79 15.67 15.50
C ARG A 49 -9.65 16.57 15.04
N ALA A 50 -9.83 17.89 15.09
CA ALA A 50 -8.80 18.82 14.61
C ALA A 50 -7.48 18.66 15.39
N ALA A 51 -7.56 18.63 16.72
CA ALA A 51 -6.39 18.43 17.58
C ALA A 51 -5.79 17.02 17.39
N ALA A 52 -6.63 16.01 17.19
CA ALA A 52 -6.17 14.65 16.95
C ALA A 52 -5.42 14.50 15.61
N TYR A 53 -5.91 15.14 14.54
CA TYR A 53 -5.22 15.17 13.24
C TYR A 53 -3.90 15.94 13.32
N GLU A 54 -3.86 17.06 14.03
CA GLU A 54 -2.62 17.81 14.25
C GLU A 54 -1.56 16.92 14.94
N ALA A 55 -1.95 16.15 15.96
CA ALA A 55 -1.04 15.21 16.61
C ALA A 55 -0.56 14.07 15.69
N ILE A 56 -1.39 13.61 14.75
CA ILE A 56 -0.97 12.63 13.72
C ILE A 56 0.01 13.28 12.75
N HIS A 57 -0.26 14.50 12.29
CA HIS A 57 0.62 15.23 11.38
C HIS A 57 2.01 15.45 11.99
N GLU A 58 2.09 15.88 13.26
CA GLU A 58 3.35 16.10 13.96
C GLU A 58 4.16 14.80 14.17
N ASP A 59 3.48 13.67 14.34
CA ASP A 59 4.13 12.36 14.43
C ASP A 59 4.68 11.92 13.07
N LEU A 60 3.90 12.08 12.00
CA LEU A 60 4.32 11.77 10.63
C LEU A 60 5.48 12.67 10.17
N ALA A 61 5.42 13.96 10.46
CA ALA A 61 6.49 14.91 10.14
C ALA A 61 7.81 14.50 10.81
N ARG A 62 7.76 14.13 12.10
CA ARG A 62 8.94 13.63 12.82
C ARG A 62 9.48 12.34 12.22
N ARG A 63 8.60 11.40 11.85
CA ARG A 63 9.01 10.14 11.20
C ARG A 63 9.73 10.40 9.87
N LEU A 64 9.21 11.32 9.05
CA LEU A 64 9.83 11.70 7.78
C LEU A 64 11.19 12.41 7.99
N GLU A 65 11.30 13.28 8.99
CA GLU A 65 12.56 13.94 9.32
C GLU A 65 13.65 12.94 9.76
N HIS A 66 13.26 11.86 10.44
CA HIS A 66 14.19 10.84 10.94
C HIS A 66 14.48 9.73 9.93
N ASN A 67 13.63 9.55 8.91
CA ASN A 67 13.83 8.58 7.83
C ASN A 67 13.36 9.15 6.48
N PRO A 68 14.19 9.96 5.81
CA PRO A 68 13.83 10.63 4.56
C PRO A 68 13.71 9.67 3.35
N GLU A 69 14.15 8.42 3.48
CA GLU A 69 14.04 7.38 2.43
C GLU A 69 12.97 6.33 2.74
N ALA A 70 12.12 6.55 3.76
CA ALA A 70 10.96 5.70 3.98
C ALA A 70 10.07 5.75 2.73
N PRO A 71 9.88 4.63 2.00
CA PRO A 71 9.07 4.63 0.80
C PRO A 71 7.63 5.03 1.12
N HIS A 72 6.97 5.72 0.19
CA HIS A 72 5.52 5.80 0.12
C HIS A 72 5.00 4.36 -0.08
N GLN A 73 4.81 3.62 1.01
CA GLN A 73 4.22 2.27 0.97
C GLN A 73 2.70 2.34 0.77
#